data_AF-A0A9E0LY47-F1
#
_entry.id   AF-A0A9E0LY47-F1
#
_cell.length_a   1.000
_cell.length_b   1.000
_cell.length_c   1.000
_cell.angle_alpha   90.00
_cell.angle_beta   90.00
_cell.angle_gamma   90.00
#
_symmetry.space_group_name_H-M   'P 1'
#
loop_
_entity.id
_entity.type
_entity.pdbx_description
1 polymer ?
#
loop_
_entity_poly.entity_id
_entity_poly.type
_entity_poly.pdbx_seq_one_letter_code
_entity_poly.pdbx_strand_id
1 'polypeptide(L)'
;MEYKIIFGWLSVTIGIVSYFPYYRNIFLNKTKPHAFSWLIFAILSFVGFAAQITEGGGAGVWVTGISGIMCVGVFVIAIYKGTKNFVFIDKVFLAVALLTLIPWWLTKDPIISVILVSLIDVLGFIPTIRHGYLYPYEETLSTFVLSSIKFVFGIIALETYTLSTFMYPASIAITTGVFCVLLIHRRTILKAPQ
;
A
#
# COMPACT_ATOMS: atom_id res chain seq x y z
N MET A 1 18.17 4.42 18.96
CA MET A 1 16.81 4.15 19.48
C MET A 1 15.89 5.33 19.28
N GLU A 2 16.22 6.53 19.76
CA GLU A 2 15.31 7.69 19.65
C GLU A 2 15.01 8.13 18.21
N TYR A 3 16.02 8.19 17.32
CA TYR A 3 15.78 8.58 15.93
C TYR A 3 14.83 7.62 15.19
N LYS A 4 14.87 6.31 15.49
CA LYS A 4 13.96 5.33 14.89
C LYS A 4 12.50 5.60 15.29
N ILE A 5 12.27 5.99 16.55
CA ILE A 5 10.94 6.40 17.03
C ILE A 5 10.48 7.68 16.32
N ILE A 6 11.36 8.66 16.15
CA ILE A 6 11.06 9.91 15.41
C ILE A 6 10.66 9.59 13.97
N PHE A 7 11.44 8.79 13.26
CA PHE A 7 11.10 8.35 11.89
C PHE A 7 9.83 7.50 11.85
N GLY A 8 9.57 6.68 12.87
CA GLY A 8 8.32 5.94 13.04
C GLY A 8 7.12 6.87 13.11
N TRP A 9 7.14 7.88 14.00
CA TRP A 9 6.08 8.88 14.08
C TRP A 9 5.94 9.72 12.81
N LEU A 10 7.06 10.09 12.18
CA LEU A 10 7.05 10.82 10.92
C LEU A 10 6.38 10.01 9.81
N SER A 11 6.71 8.72 9.68
CA SER A 11 6.11 7.82 8.70
C SER A 11 4.60 7.65 8.91
N VAL A 12 4.15 7.49 10.16
CA VAL A 12 2.73 7.41 10.51
C VAL A 12 2.01 8.72 10.18
N THR A 13 2.60 9.87 10.54
CA THR A 13 2.00 11.18 10.29
C THR A 13 1.81 11.44 8.80
N ILE A 14 2.84 11.18 7.99
CA ILE A 14 2.76 11.28 6.53
C ILE A 14 1.71 10.29 6.00
N GLY A 15 1.69 9.07 6.54
CA GLY A 15 0.68 8.07 6.25
C GLY A 15 -0.74 8.61 6.43
N ILE A 16 -1.08 9.08 7.62
CA ILE A 16 -2.42 9.60 7.95
C ILE A 16 -2.78 10.79 7.05
N VAL A 17 -1.87 11.75 6.92
CA VAL A 17 -2.06 12.95 6.10
C VAL A 17 -2.29 12.58 4.62
N SER A 18 -1.60 11.56 4.12
CA SER A 18 -1.75 11.11 2.72
C SER A 18 -3.13 10.52 2.41
N TYR A 19 -3.79 9.88 3.38
CA TYR A 19 -5.14 9.33 3.20
C TYR A 19 -6.24 10.38 3.34
N PHE A 20 -6.01 11.46 4.09
CA PHE A 20 -7.04 12.47 4.36
C PHE A 20 -7.73 13.03 3.09
N PRO A 21 -7.01 13.43 2.02
CA PRO A 21 -7.63 13.88 0.78
C PRO A 21 -8.51 12.80 0.12
N TYR A 22 -8.10 11.53 0.21
CA TYR A 22 -8.83 10.40 -0.36
C TYR A 22 -10.17 10.22 0.36
N TYR A 23 -10.15 10.15 1.69
CA TYR A 23 -11.37 10.09 2.51
C TYR A 23 -12.30 11.28 2.23
N ARG A 24 -11.77 12.50 2.21
CA ARG A 24 -12.54 13.70 1.88
C ARG A 24 -13.23 13.57 0.52
N ASN A 25 -12.52 13.11 -0.51
CA ASN A 25 -13.07 12.96 -1.86
C ASN A 25 -14.16 11.87 -1.94
N ILE A 26 -14.07 10.80 -1.14
CA ILE A 26 -15.15 9.81 -1.02
C ILE A 26 -16.40 10.46 -0.43
N PHE A 27 -16.26 11.23 0.66
CA PHE A 27 -17.42 11.88 1.29
C PHE A 27 -18.07 12.93 0.39
N LEU A 28 -17.28 13.61 -0.44
CA LEU A 28 -17.72 14.55 -1.47
C LEU A 28 -18.22 13.87 -2.77
N ASN A 29 -18.29 12.53 -2.82
CA ASN A 29 -18.69 11.74 -3.99
C ASN A 29 -17.84 11.98 -5.25
N LYS A 30 -16.63 12.53 -5.11
CA LYS A 30 -15.66 12.72 -6.20
C LYS A 30 -14.89 11.44 -6.54
N THR A 31 -14.77 10.54 -5.56
CA THR A 31 -14.10 9.24 -5.71
C THR A 31 -15.04 8.14 -5.25
N LYS A 32 -15.22 7.11 -6.08
CA LYS A 32 -15.99 5.91 -5.74
C LYS A 32 -15.04 4.71 -5.65
N PRO A 33 -14.48 4.42 -4.46
CA PRO A 33 -13.52 3.35 -4.29
C PRO A 33 -14.13 2.00 -4.61
N HIS A 34 -13.36 1.11 -5.24
CA HIS A 34 -13.76 -0.28 -5.41
C HIS A 34 -13.54 -1.04 -4.11
N ALA A 35 -14.63 -1.39 -3.40
CA ALA A 35 -14.53 -1.93 -2.04
C ALA A 35 -13.59 -3.14 -1.96
N PHE A 36 -13.69 -4.04 -2.93
CA PHE A 36 -12.96 -5.29 -2.91
C PHE A 36 -11.43 -5.11 -2.99
N SER A 37 -10.95 -4.16 -3.79
CA SER A 37 -9.52 -3.87 -3.91
C SER A 37 -8.94 -3.36 -2.58
N TRP A 38 -9.69 -2.51 -1.88
CA TRP A 38 -9.30 -2.00 -0.56
C TRP A 38 -9.30 -3.08 0.52
N LEU A 39 -10.17 -4.08 0.42
CA LEU A 39 -10.12 -5.26 1.28
C LEU A 39 -8.84 -6.07 1.04
N ILE A 40 -8.46 -6.31 -0.22
CA ILE A 40 -7.21 -7.00 -0.54
C ILE A 40 -6.02 -6.23 0.04
N PHE A 41 -5.92 -4.92 -0.22
CA PHE A 41 -4.82 -4.11 0.33
C PHE A 41 -4.77 -4.10 1.86
N ALA A 42 -5.93 -4.08 2.52
CA ALA A 42 -5.99 -4.22 3.97
C ALA A 42 -5.42 -5.56 4.43
N ILE A 43 -5.81 -6.67 3.80
CA ILE A 43 -5.31 -8.02 4.14
C ILE A 43 -3.80 -8.08 3.92
N LEU A 44 -3.29 -7.69 2.74
CA LEU A 44 -1.85 -7.69 2.46
C LEU A 44 -1.06 -6.83 3.46
N SER A 45 -1.59 -5.65 3.80
CA SER A 45 -0.97 -4.75 4.79
C SER A 45 -0.91 -5.40 6.17
N PHE A 46 -1.97 -6.08 6.61
CA PHE A 46 -1.97 -6.77 7.91
C PHE A 46 -1.09 -8.01 7.93
N VAL A 47 -0.98 -8.75 6.83
CA VAL A 47 -0.02 -9.86 6.73
C VAL A 47 1.41 -9.33 6.83
N GLY A 48 1.75 -8.28 6.07
CA GLY A 48 3.06 -7.63 6.14
C GLY A 48 3.36 -7.05 7.52
N PHE A 49 2.36 -6.39 8.15
CA PHE A 49 2.46 -5.87 9.51
C PHE A 49 2.71 -6.97 10.56
N ALA A 50 1.97 -8.07 10.46
CA ALA A 50 2.14 -9.20 11.37
C ALA A 50 3.55 -9.79 11.23
N ALA A 51 4.03 -9.98 9.99
CA ALA A 51 5.37 -10.52 9.74
C ALA A 51 6.46 -9.59 10.28
N GLN A 52 6.27 -8.28 10.15
CA GLN A 52 7.14 -7.27 10.72
C GLN A 52 7.16 -7.31 12.25
N ILE A 53 6.01 -7.53 12.91
CA ILE A 53 5.93 -7.66 14.38
C ILE A 53 6.67 -8.91 14.84
N THR A 54 6.42 -10.06 14.21
CA THR A 54 7.03 -11.34 14.64
C THR A 54 8.55 -11.33 14.55
N GLU A 55 9.11 -10.47 13.70
CA GLU A 55 10.54 -10.34 13.44
C GLU A 55 11.16 -9.13 14.17
N GLY A 56 10.43 -8.52 15.10
CA GLY A 56 10.95 -7.44 15.93
C GLY A 56 11.24 -6.15 15.15
N GLY A 57 10.37 -5.78 14.21
CA GLY A 57 10.57 -4.60 13.36
C GLY A 57 10.45 -3.25 14.10
N GLY A 58 9.95 -3.21 15.34
CA GLY A 58 9.93 -2.00 16.18
C GLY A 58 9.09 -0.84 15.63
N ALA A 59 9.57 0.40 15.78
CA ALA A 59 8.85 1.61 15.39
C ALA A 59 8.53 1.69 13.88
N GLY A 60 9.36 1.09 13.02
CA GLY A 60 9.14 1.07 11.57
C GLY A 60 7.90 0.31 11.11
N VAL A 61 7.33 -0.53 11.99
CA VAL A 61 6.17 -1.37 11.69
C VAL A 61 4.86 -0.58 11.77
N TRP A 62 4.84 0.54 12.49
CA TRP A 62 3.63 1.31 12.75
C TRP A 62 2.96 1.83 11.47
N VAL A 63 3.74 2.27 10.48
CA VAL A 63 3.19 2.79 9.22
C VAL A 63 2.48 1.71 8.40
N THR A 64 2.96 0.48 8.45
CA THR A 64 2.32 -0.66 7.77
C THR A 64 0.97 -0.98 8.41
N GLY A 65 0.92 -1.04 9.74
CA GLY A 65 -0.32 -1.27 10.49
C GLY A 65 -1.34 -0.15 10.29
N ILE A 66 -0.90 1.11 10.36
CA ILE A 66 -1.74 2.29 10.08
C ILE A 66 -2.26 2.27 8.65
N SER A 67 -1.43 1.88 7.67
CA SER A 67 -1.88 1.75 6.28
C SER A 67 -2.95 0.67 6.14
N GLY A 68 -2.81 -0.47 6.83
CA GLY A 68 -3.85 -1.51 6.91
C GLY A 68 -5.16 -0.99 7.49
N ILE A 69 -5.12 -0.27 8.63
CA ILE A 69 -6.30 0.35 9.25
C ILE A 69 -6.96 1.36 8.29
N MET A 70 -6.16 2.18 7.63
CA MET A 70 -6.66 3.14 6.64
C MET A 70 -7.29 2.43 5.44
N CYS A 71 -6.75 1.30 4.97
CA CYS A 71 -7.37 0.51 3.92
C CYS A 71 -8.71 -0.08 4.37
N VAL A 72 -8.82 -0.57 5.61
CA VAL A 72 -10.10 -1.05 6.18
C VAL A 72 -11.13 0.07 6.24
N GLY A 73 -10.76 1.26 6.72
CA GLY A 73 -11.68 2.39 6.77
C GLY A 73 -12.21 2.76 5.38
N VAL A 74 -11.36 2.76 4.36
CA VAL A 74 -11.79 2.97 2.97
C VAL A 74 -12.72 1.85 2.51
N PHE A 75 -12.39 0.59 2.79
CA PHE A 75 -13.25 -0.56 2.45
C PHE A 75 -14.64 -0.42 3.07
N VAL A 76 -14.74 -0.11 4.37
CA VAL A 76 -16.02 0.05 5.06
C VAL A 76 -16.85 1.16 4.44
N ILE A 77 -16.25 2.31 4.12
CA ILE A 77 -16.97 3.41 3.46
C ILE A 77 -17.35 3.02 2.03
N ALA A 78 -16.49 2.28 1.31
CA ALA A 78 -16.74 1.81 -0.04
C ALA A 78 -17.93 0.83 -0.13
N ILE A 79 -18.26 0.11 0.96
CA ILE A 79 -19.49 -0.68 1.04
C ILE A 79 -20.74 0.20 0.93
N TYR A 80 -20.68 1.49 1.27
CA TYR A 80 -21.85 2.39 1.19
C TYR A 80 -21.76 3.38 0.03
N LYS A 81 -20.57 3.90 -0.27
CA LYS A 81 -20.33 4.96 -1.26
C LYS A 81 -19.52 4.54 -2.49
N GLY A 82 -18.99 3.33 -2.49
CA GLY A 82 -18.09 2.82 -3.51
C GLY A 82 -18.79 1.98 -4.59
N THR A 83 -17.98 1.40 -5.46
CA THR A 83 -18.44 0.41 -6.44
C THR A 83 -18.30 -1.00 -5.87
N LYS A 84 -19.30 -1.84 -6.13
CA LYS A 84 -19.38 -3.24 -5.65
C LYS A 84 -19.39 -4.25 -6.80
N ASN A 85 -18.90 -3.86 -7.98
CA ASN A 85 -18.94 -4.70 -9.15
C ASN A 85 -17.87 -5.77 -9.05
N PHE A 86 -18.21 -6.92 -8.48
CA PHE A 86 -17.29 -8.03 -8.27
C PHE A 86 -17.03 -8.76 -9.59
N VAL A 87 -15.82 -8.60 -10.13
CA VAL A 87 -15.39 -9.38 -11.30
C VAL A 87 -14.74 -10.67 -10.80
N PHE A 88 -14.79 -11.75 -11.58
CA PHE A 88 -14.19 -13.04 -11.18
C PHE A 88 -12.73 -12.91 -10.74
N ILE A 89 -11.97 -12.04 -11.43
CA ILE A 89 -10.56 -11.78 -11.13
C ILE A 89 -10.36 -11.27 -9.70
N ASP A 90 -11.28 -10.43 -9.19
CA ASP A 90 -11.21 -9.93 -7.82
C ASP A 90 -11.24 -11.10 -6.82
N LYS A 91 -12.19 -12.03 -6.98
CA LYS A 91 -12.30 -13.21 -6.10
C LYS A 91 -11.04 -14.06 -6.11
N VAL A 92 -10.39 -14.20 -7.27
CA VAL A 92 -9.10 -14.91 -7.40
C VAL A 92 -8.02 -14.18 -6.60
N PHE A 93 -7.89 -12.86 -6.72
CA PHE A 93 -6.91 -12.08 -5.97
C PHE A 93 -7.13 -12.15 -4.46
N LEU A 94 -8.38 -12.10 -3.98
CA LEU A 94 -8.67 -12.28 -2.55
C LEU A 94 -8.31 -13.68 -2.07
N ALA A 95 -8.67 -14.71 -2.83
CA ALA A 95 -8.29 -16.08 -2.50
C ALA A 95 -6.77 -16.20 -2.41
N VAL A 96 -6.03 -15.73 -3.41
CA VAL A 96 -4.56 -15.75 -3.41
C VAL A 96 -3.97 -14.94 -2.25
N ALA A 97 -4.52 -13.77 -1.93
CA ALA A 97 -4.11 -12.96 -0.77
C ALA A 97 -4.28 -13.73 0.55
N LEU A 98 -5.39 -14.43 0.73
CA LEU A 98 -5.62 -15.26 1.93
C LEU A 98 -4.72 -16.50 1.95
N LEU A 99 -4.48 -17.13 0.79
CA LEU A 99 -3.60 -18.30 0.68
C LEU A 99 -2.14 -17.98 1.03
N THR A 100 -1.74 -16.70 1.00
CA THR A 100 -0.40 -16.30 1.47
C THR A 100 -0.16 -16.64 2.94
N LEU A 101 -1.19 -16.84 3.76
CA LEU A 101 -1.04 -17.23 5.16
C LEU A 101 -0.68 -18.72 5.34
N ILE A 102 -0.96 -19.56 4.34
CA ILE A 102 -0.73 -21.02 4.45
C ILE A 102 0.75 -21.35 4.59
N PRO A 103 1.68 -20.85 3.74
CA PRO A 103 3.11 -21.09 3.92
C PRO A 103 3.59 -20.72 5.31
N TRP A 104 3.24 -19.53 5.83
CA TRP A 104 3.63 -19.13 7.18
C TRP A 104 3.11 -20.08 8.25
N TRP A 105 1.84 -20.49 8.17
CA TRP A 105 1.27 -21.38 9.17
C TRP A 105 1.97 -22.74 9.20
N LEU A 106 2.39 -23.26 8.04
CA LEU A 106 3.09 -24.54 7.90
C LEU A 106 4.56 -24.46 8.31
N THR A 107 5.30 -23.45 7.85
CA THR A 107 6.76 -23.33 8.08
C THR A 107 7.09 -22.66 9.41
N LYS A 108 6.13 -21.95 10.03
CA LYS A 108 6.33 -21.02 11.15
C LYS A 108 7.27 -19.85 10.83
N ASP A 109 7.62 -19.68 9.56
CA ASP A 109 8.49 -18.62 9.05
C ASP A 109 7.69 -17.70 8.11
N PRO A 110 7.64 -16.38 8.37
CA PRO A 110 6.88 -15.43 7.54
C PRO A 110 7.46 -15.19 6.14
N ILE A 111 8.72 -15.55 5.86
CA ILE A 111 9.44 -15.11 4.64
C ILE A 111 8.67 -15.38 3.35
N ILE A 112 8.19 -16.61 3.14
CA ILE A 112 7.47 -16.97 1.90
C ILE A 112 6.21 -16.13 1.75
N SER A 113 5.50 -15.92 2.85
CA SER A 113 4.24 -15.17 2.88
C SER A 113 4.49 -13.70 2.59
N VAL A 114 5.56 -13.13 3.14
CA VAL A 114 6.01 -11.77 2.86
C VAL A 114 6.36 -11.59 1.37
N ILE A 115 7.09 -12.55 0.78
CA ILE A 115 7.40 -12.52 -0.65
C ILE A 115 6.11 -12.54 -1.48
N LEU A 116 5.18 -13.45 -1.16
CA LEU A 116 3.92 -13.56 -1.88
C LEU A 116 3.07 -12.29 -1.76
N VAL A 117 2.91 -11.72 -0.55
CA VAL A 117 2.12 -10.48 -0.40
C VAL A 117 2.77 -9.30 -1.09
N SER A 118 4.10 -9.18 -1.07
CA SER A 118 4.82 -8.18 -1.85
C SER A 118 4.57 -8.32 -3.35
N LEU A 119 4.63 -9.56 -3.89
CA LEU A 119 4.36 -9.81 -5.31
C LEU A 119 2.91 -9.48 -5.68
N ILE A 120 1.95 -9.90 -4.86
CA ILE A 120 0.53 -9.63 -5.11
C ILE A 120 0.27 -8.11 -5.09
N ASP A 121 0.89 -7.38 -4.17
CA ASP A 121 0.76 -5.92 -4.08
C ASP A 121 1.29 -5.23 -5.36
N VAL A 122 2.48 -5.62 -5.83
CA VAL A 122 3.07 -5.14 -7.08
C VAL A 122 2.19 -5.48 -8.29
N LEU A 123 1.71 -6.71 -8.38
CA LEU A 123 0.82 -7.15 -9.48
C LEU A 123 -0.51 -6.38 -9.45
N GLY A 124 -1.07 -6.16 -8.26
CA GLY A 124 -2.28 -5.35 -8.04
C GLY A 124 -2.09 -3.89 -8.44
N PHE A 125 -0.85 -3.40 -8.50
CA PHE A 125 -0.51 -2.05 -8.92
C PHE A 125 -0.35 -1.89 -10.45
N ILE A 126 -0.28 -3.00 -11.22
CA ILE A 126 -0.15 -2.97 -12.69
C ILE A 126 -1.26 -2.17 -13.38
N PRO A 127 -2.56 -2.31 -13.02
CA PRO A 127 -3.61 -1.49 -13.63
C PRO A 127 -3.37 0.01 -13.45
N THR A 128 -2.87 0.43 -12.28
CA THR A 128 -2.51 1.82 -11.98
C THR A 128 -1.32 2.28 -12.82
N ILE A 129 -0.29 1.44 -12.97
CA ILE A 129 0.85 1.74 -13.86
C ILE A 129 0.38 1.94 -15.30
N ARG A 130 -0.45 1.02 -15.81
CA ARG A 130 -1.02 1.09 -17.16
C ARG A 130 -1.86 2.36 -17.34
N HIS A 131 -2.73 2.66 -16.37
CA HIS A 131 -3.58 3.84 -16.40
C HIS A 131 -2.75 5.13 -16.39
N GLY A 132 -1.81 5.26 -15.45
CA GLY A 132 -0.92 6.43 -15.38
C GLY A 132 0.00 6.59 -16.60
N TYR A 133 0.36 5.51 -17.29
CA TYR A 133 1.10 5.62 -18.54
C TYR A 133 0.25 6.21 -19.68
N LEU A 134 -1.02 5.80 -19.78
CA LEU A 134 -1.95 6.27 -20.81
C LEU A 134 -2.51 7.67 -20.49
N TYR A 135 -2.87 7.92 -19.23
CA TYR A 135 -3.55 9.12 -18.73
C TYR A 135 -2.83 9.72 -17.50
N PRO A 136 -1.59 10.21 -17.66
CA PRO A 136 -0.73 10.58 -16.53
C PRO A 136 -1.24 11.74 -15.67
N TYR A 137 -2.17 12.55 -16.18
CA TYR A 137 -2.75 13.69 -15.45
C TYR A 137 -3.99 13.33 -14.62
N GLU A 138 -4.57 12.14 -14.83
CA GLU A 138 -5.70 11.65 -14.02
C GLU A 138 -5.25 11.08 -12.67
N GLU A 139 -3.97 10.69 -12.57
CA GLU A 139 -3.36 10.17 -11.36
C GLU A 139 -2.83 11.29 -10.45
N THR A 140 -3.02 11.15 -9.14
CA THR A 140 -2.57 12.15 -8.17
C THR A 140 -1.13 11.88 -7.74
N LEU A 141 -0.15 12.49 -8.43
CA LEU A 141 1.29 12.28 -8.19
C LEU A 141 1.69 12.42 -6.70
N SER A 142 1.14 13.42 -6.00
CA SER A 142 1.45 13.66 -4.58
C SER A 142 1.08 12.48 -3.68
N THR A 143 0.02 11.74 -3.99
CA THR A 143 -0.38 10.53 -3.25
C THR A 143 0.72 9.47 -3.30
N PHE A 144 1.26 9.20 -4.48
CA PHE A 144 2.29 8.18 -4.68
C PHE A 144 3.65 8.62 -4.12
N VAL A 145 3.98 9.91 -4.21
CA VAL A 145 5.19 10.49 -3.60
C VAL A 145 5.12 10.34 -2.08
N LEU A 146 4.02 10.76 -1.45
CA LEU A 146 3.85 10.63 0.00
C LEU A 146 3.84 9.16 0.45
N SER A 147 3.27 8.27 -0.37
CA SER A 147 3.31 6.83 -0.12
C SER A 147 4.74 6.27 -0.17
N SER A 148 5.55 6.69 -1.14
CA SER A 148 6.94 6.26 -1.21
C SER A 148 7.74 6.78 -0.01
N ILE A 149 7.62 8.08 0.29
CA ILE A 149 8.34 8.73 1.39
C ILE A 149 7.97 8.12 2.75
N LYS A 150 6.68 7.87 3.03
CA LYS A 150 6.28 7.29 4.33
C LYS A 150 6.91 5.91 4.54
N PHE A 151 6.98 5.07 3.51
CA PHE A 151 7.57 3.74 3.63
C PHE A 151 9.10 3.78 3.71
N VAL A 152 9.76 4.74 3.04
CA VAL A 152 11.19 4.99 3.25
C VAL A 152 11.49 5.34 4.70
N PHE A 153 10.72 6.24 5.32
CA PHE A 153 10.89 6.54 6.75
C PHE A 153 10.52 5.35 7.66
N GLY A 154 9.51 4.58 7.31
CA GLY A 154 9.18 3.33 8.01
C GLY A 154 10.35 2.34 8.00
N ILE A 155 11.02 2.19 6.85
CA ILE A 155 12.21 1.34 6.71
C ILE A 155 13.38 1.86 7.56
N ILE A 156 13.62 3.16 7.58
CA ILE A 156 14.68 3.76 8.43
C ILE A 156 14.37 3.57 9.92
N ALA A 157 13.09 3.53 10.28
CA ALA A 157 12.60 3.31 11.63
C ALA A 157 12.59 1.84 12.08
N LEU A 158 12.89 0.88 11.18
CA LEU A 158 12.91 -0.54 11.55
C LEU A 158 13.97 -0.82 12.61
N GLU A 159 13.60 -1.52 13.67
CA GLU A 159 14.54 -1.97 14.70
C GLU A 159 15.43 -3.09 14.19
N THR A 160 14.81 -4.11 13.58
CA THR A 160 15.47 -5.29 13.02
C THR A 160 15.31 -5.31 11.50
N TYR A 161 16.41 -5.50 10.77
CA TYR A 161 16.42 -5.60 9.31
C TYR A 161 16.54 -7.06 8.89
N THR A 162 15.41 -7.72 8.72
CA THR A 162 15.30 -9.04 8.09
C THR A 162 14.55 -8.91 6.78
N LEU A 163 14.57 -9.95 5.96
CA LEU A 163 13.79 -9.97 4.73
C LEU A 163 12.30 -9.74 5.02
N SER A 164 11.79 -10.35 6.09
CA SER A 164 10.40 -10.23 6.53
C SER A 164 10.03 -8.81 6.98
N THR A 165 10.94 -8.09 7.63
CA THR A 165 10.64 -6.72 8.07
C THR A 165 10.75 -5.68 6.95
N PHE A 166 11.67 -5.91 6.00
CA PHE A 166 12.03 -4.94 4.97
C PHE A 166 11.26 -5.12 3.65
N MET A 167 11.01 -6.35 3.21
CA MET A 167 10.56 -6.65 1.83
C MET A 167 9.23 -5.99 1.48
N TYR A 168 8.22 -6.09 2.36
CA TYR A 168 6.90 -5.52 2.11
C TYR A 168 6.90 -3.98 2.01
N PRO A 169 7.41 -3.21 2.98
CA PRO A 169 7.47 -1.76 2.84
C PRO A 169 8.40 -1.33 1.69
N ALA A 170 9.48 -2.08 1.42
CA ALA A 170 10.38 -1.78 0.31
C ALA A 170 9.72 -1.98 -1.05
N SER A 171 8.95 -3.06 -1.23
CA SER A 171 8.22 -3.31 -2.48
C SER A 171 7.24 -2.18 -2.78
N ILE A 172 6.54 -1.67 -1.76
CA ILE A 172 5.62 -0.54 -1.93
C ILE A 172 6.39 0.76 -2.23
N ALA A 173 7.45 1.06 -1.47
CA ALA A 173 8.25 2.26 -1.65
C ALA A 173 8.85 2.34 -3.07
N ILE A 174 9.41 1.22 -3.55
CA ILE A 174 9.98 1.10 -4.89
C ILE A 174 8.90 1.22 -5.95
N THR A 175 7.80 0.47 -5.84
CA THR A 175 6.74 0.46 -6.85
C THR A 175 6.11 1.84 -7.01
N THR A 176 5.79 2.50 -5.89
CA THR A 176 5.24 3.86 -5.90
C THR A 176 6.26 4.89 -6.36
N GLY A 177 7.55 4.74 -6.01
CA GLY A 177 8.63 5.60 -6.49
C GLY A 177 8.86 5.51 -8.00
N VAL A 178 8.95 4.29 -8.54
CA VAL A 178 9.04 4.02 -9.99
C VAL A 178 7.83 4.59 -10.72
N PHE A 179 6.64 4.43 -10.16
CA PHE A 179 5.44 5.01 -10.74
C PHE A 179 5.45 6.55 -10.75
N CYS A 180 5.97 7.19 -9.70
CA CYS A 180 6.16 8.65 -9.69
C CYS A 180 7.08 9.11 -10.83
N VAL A 181 8.21 8.42 -11.02
CA VAL A 181 9.16 8.71 -12.12
C VAL A 181 8.47 8.55 -13.48
N LEU A 182 7.71 7.47 -13.66
CA LEU A 182 6.93 7.24 -14.88
C LEU A 182 5.93 8.38 -15.13
N LEU A 183 5.17 8.80 -14.13
CA LEU A 183 4.21 9.89 -14.27
C LEU A 183 4.89 11.21 -14.63
N ILE A 184 5.97 11.56 -13.95
CA ILE A 184 6.73 12.80 -14.24
C ILE A 184 7.24 12.76 -15.67
N HIS A 185 7.87 11.66 -16.08
CA HIS A 185 8.36 11.50 -17.45
C HIS A 185 7.23 11.64 -18.49
N ARG A 186 6.10 10.95 -18.30
CA ARG A 186 4.96 11.03 -19.22
C ARG A 186 4.34 12.43 -19.30
N ARG A 187 4.31 13.18 -18.20
CA ARG A 187 3.86 14.59 -18.16
C ARG A 187 4.83 15.57 -18.84
N THR A 188 6.11 15.22 -18.98
CA THR A 188 7.03 16.05 -19.77
C THR A 188 6.84 15.86 -21.28
N ILE A 189 6.35 14.69 -21.70
CA ILE A 189 6.13 14.35 -23.12
C ILE A 189 4.73 14.76 -23.59
N LEU A 190 3.71 14.59 -22.76
CA LEU A 190 2.31 14.87 -23.09
C LEU A 190 1.88 16.24 -22.57
N LYS A 191 1.18 17.03 -23.40
CA LYS A 191 0.59 18.30 -22.94
C LYS A 191 -0.50 18.03 -21.90
N ALA A 192 -0.58 18.89 -20.90
CA ALA A 192 -1.68 18.84 -19.94
C ALA A 192 -3.03 18.98 -20.66
N PRO A 193 -4.07 18.22 -20.27
CA PRO A 193 -5.42 18.45 -20.75
C PRO A 193 -5.82 19.91 -20.51
N GLN A 194 -6.42 20.55 -21.52
CA GLN A 194 -6.97 21.90 -21.42
C GLN A 194 -8.27 21.91 -20.63
#